data_AF-A0A101XLE7-F1
#
_entry.id   AF-A0A101XLE7-F1
#
_cell.length_a   1.000
_cell.length_b   1.000
_cell.length_c   1.000
_cell.angle_alpha   90.00
_cell.angle_beta   90.00
_cell.angle_gamma   90.00
#
_symmetry.space_group_name_H-M   'P 1'
#
loop_
_entity.id
_entity.type
_entity.pdbx_description
1 polymer ?
#
loop_
_entity_poly.entity_id
_entity_poly.type
_entity_poly.pdbx_seq_one_letter_code
_entity_poly.pdbx_strand_id
1 'polypeptide(L)'
;MRRELVFTFNNTNEALTFMEIVTSRIKSKELLIKYDVSGGIRVHVSIQGEPHEVELYVVEIRRIYNDVKMMRGRYGVRTYDISLILNKARLKAAMPIDIVIDAMHIMGINVDIEGSKIRIRDSLGLDDVVRMIEKMSELYRDMLDMDISAQAKRVIAIYSFVTGKPIKDCIIDLLNHELITKYGDSELLVLSMDYDHALLRLQELIERERKPNKD
;
A
#
# COMPACT_ATOMS: atom_id res chain seq x y z
N MET A 1 -34.27 -0.11 -21.06
CA MET A 1 -33.76 1.29 -21.19
C MET A 1 -32.26 1.26 -21.39
N ARG A 2 -31.68 2.20 -22.17
CA ARG A 2 -30.22 2.35 -22.31
C ARG A 2 -29.77 3.72 -21.81
N ARG A 3 -28.67 3.75 -21.06
CA ARG A 3 -28.00 4.98 -20.61
C ARG A 3 -26.52 4.92 -20.99
N GLU A 4 -25.99 6.06 -21.40
CA GLU A 4 -24.56 6.25 -21.66
C GLU A 4 -24.04 7.37 -20.78
N LEU A 5 -22.91 7.11 -20.13
CA LEU A 5 -22.21 8.03 -19.25
C LEU A 5 -20.79 8.19 -19.75
N VAL A 6 -20.29 9.42 -19.78
CA VAL A 6 -18.91 9.72 -20.16
C VAL A 6 -18.22 10.37 -18.98
N PHE A 7 -17.07 9.82 -18.62
CA PHE A 7 -16.26 10.25 -17.49
C PHE A 7 -14.87 10.64 -17.96
N THR A 8 -14.39 11.80 -17.51
CA THR A 8 -13.07 12.31 -17.87
C THR A 8 -12.10 12.22 -16.69
N PHE A 9 -10.88 11.79 -16.99
CA PHE A 9 -9.81 11.51 -16.03
C PHE A 9 -8.57 12.33 -16.35
N ASN A 10 -7.78 12.62 -15.32
CA ASN A 10 -6.56 13.42 -15.47
C ASN A 10 -5.35 12.54 -15.83
N ASN A 11 -5.41 11.25 -15.54
CA ASN A 11 -4.36 10.27 -15.83
C ASN A 11 -4.97 8.88 -16.04
N THR A 12 -4.19 7.99 -16.65
CA THR A 12 -4.62 6.63 -17.03
C THR A 12 -4.99 5.79 -15.81
N ASN A 13 -4.30 5.97 -14.68
CA ASN A 13 -4.54 5.17 -13.48
C ASN A 13 -5.90 5.47 -12.84
N GLU A 14 -6.34 6.73 -12.83
CA GLU A 14 -7.70 7.07 -12.40
C GLU A 14 -8.75 6.34 -13.25
N ALA A 15 -8.56 6.33 -14.58
CA ALA A 15 -9.47 5.67 -15.50
C ALA A 15 -9.48 4.15 -15.29
N LEU A 16 -8.31 3.52 -15.16
CA LEU A 16 -8.19 2.08 -14.88
C LEU A 16 -8.84 1.69 -13.55
N THR A 17 -8.58 2.46 -12.48
CA THR A 17 -9.16 2.23 -11.15
C THR A 17 -10.68 2.35 -11.18
N PHE A 18 -11.19 3.39 -11.85
CA PHE A 18 -12.62 3.56 -12.05
C PHE A 18 -13.22 2.36 -12.80
N MET A 19 -12.62 1.94 -13.91
CA MET A 19 -13.10 0.81 -14.70
C MET A 19 -13.15 -0.46 -13.87
N GLU A 20 -12.08 -0.78 -13.12
CA GLU A 20 -11.99 -1.96 -12.26
C GLU A 20 -13.07 -2.01 -11.17
N ILE A 21 -13.31 -0.87 -10.49
CA ILE A 21 -14.36 -0.79 -9.47
C ILE A 21 -15.75 -0.93 -10.10
N VAL A 22 -15.97 -0.35 -11.29
CA VAL A 22 -17.24 -0.49 -12.02
C VAL A 22 -17.47 -1.94 -12.43
N THR A 23 -16.51 -2.64 -13.03
CA THR A 23 -16.69 -4.07 -13.41
C THR A 23 -16.85 -4.99 -12.21
N SER A 24 -16.21 -4.69 -11.07
CA SER A 24 -16.35 -5.53 -9.88
C SER A 24 -17.73 -5.37 -9.21
N ARG A 25 -18.27 -4.14 -9.14
CA ARG A 25 -19.51 -3.84 -8.40
C ARG A 25 -20.78 -3.89 -9.25
N ILE A 26 -20.70 -3.58 -10.54
CA ILE A 26 -21.86 -3.57 -11.42
C ILE A 26 -21.98 -4.92 -12.11
N LYS A 27 -22.87 -5.77 -11.60
CA LYS A 27 -23.11 -7.15 -12.11
C LYS A 27 -24.14 -7.21 -13.24
N SER A 28 -24.17 -6.21 -14.13
CA SER A 28 -25.03 -6.25 -15.32
C SER A 28 -24.34 -6.96 -16.48
N LYS A 29 -25.05 -7.88 -17.15
CA LYS A 29 -24.58 -8.54 -18.37
C LYS A 29 -24.53 -7.61 -19.58
N GLU A 30 -25.20 -6.47 -19.51
CA GLU A 30 -25.28 -5.47 -20.59
C GLU A 30 -24.48 -4.20 -20.26
N LEU A 31 -23.46 -4.33 -19.41
CA LEU A 31 -22.46 -3.29 -19.15
C LEU A 31 -21.38 -3.31 -20.25
N LEU A 32 -21.21 -2.19 -20.93
CA LEU A 32 -20.13 -1.96 -21.88
C LEU A 32 -19.28 -0.78 -21.42
N ILE A 33 -17.97 -0.98 -21.38
CA ILE A 33 -16.99 0.05 -21.03
C ILE A 33 -16.07 0.26 -22.23
N LYS A 34 -15.92 1.50 -22.68
CA LYS A 34 -14.94 1.89 -23.71
C LYS A 34 -13.98 2.92 -23.17
N TYR A 35 -12.70 2.75 -23.47
CA TYR A 35 -11.62 3.63 -23.07
C TYR A 35 -11.10 4.38 -24.31
N ASP A 36 -11.03 5.71 -24.23
CA ASP A 36 -10.53 6.59 -25.30
C ASP A 36 -9.51 7.58 -24.75
N VAL A 37 -8.42 7.77 -25.50
CA VAL A 37 -7.29 8.68 -25.18
C VAL A 37 -7.08 9.76 -26.23
N SER A 38 -7.87 9.76 -27.31
CA SER A 38 -7.66 10.58 -28.51
C SER A 38 -7.94 12.08 -28.29
N GLY A 39 -8.57 12.45 -27.17
CA GLY A 39 -8.96 13.83 -26.83
C GLY A 39 -8.98 14.09 -25.32
N GLY A 40 -8.05 13.44 -24.59
CA GLY A 40 -8.08 13.31 -23.13
C GLY A 40 -8.52 11.92 -22.70
N ILE A 41 -8.32 11.60 -21.41
CA ILE A 41 -8.55 10.26 -20.89
C ILE A 41 -10.01 10.11 -20.52
N ARG A 42 -10.77 9.40 -21.36
CA ARG A 42 -12.22 9.27 -21.24
C ARG A 42 -12.62 7.80 -21.09
N VAL A 43 -13.57 7.55 -20.21
CA VAL A 43 -14.25 6.24 -20.09
C VAL A 43 -15.72 6.43 -20.39
N HIS A 44 -16.20 5.70 -21.38
CA HIS A 44 -17.60 5.61 -21.74
C HIS A 44 -18.19 4.37 -21.09
N VAL A 45 -19.23 4.54 -20.28
CA VAL A 45 -19.97 3.46 -19.64
C VAL A 45 -21.37 3.44 -20.22
N SER A 46 -21.69 2.38 -20.96
CA SER A 46 -23.03 2.10 -21.47
C SER A 46 -23.64 0.98 -20.65
N ILE A 47 -24.86 1.19 -20.15
CA ILE A 47 -25.66 0.18 -19.47
C ILE A 47 -27.02 0.09 -20.13
N GLN A 48 -27.47 -1.14 -20.30
CA GLN A 48 -28.82 -1.46 -20.74
C GLN A 48 -29.47 -2.45 -19.75
N GLY A 49 -30.79 -2.34 -19.59
CA GLY A 49 -31.55 -3.17 -18.66
C GLY A 49 -32.91 -2.57 -18.28
N GLU A 50 -33.51 -3.10 -17.22
CA GLU A 50 -34.78 -2.61 -16.67
C GLU A 50 -34.63 -1.17 -16.12
N PRO A 51 -35.62 -0.28 -16.31
CA PRO A 51 -35.48 1.13 -15.98
C PRO A 51 -34.96 1.41 -14.56
N HIS A 52 -35.51 0.69 -13.57
CA HIS A 52 -35.16 0.85 -12.15
C HIS A 52 -33.73 0.36 -11.84
N GLU A 53 -33.29 -0.76 -12.42
CA GLU A 53 -31.93 -1.27 -12.24
C GLU A 53 -30.89 -0.35 -12.87
N VAL A 54 -31.19 0.15 -14.07
CA VAL A 54 -30.30 1.08 -14.78
C VAL A 54 -30.12 2.36 -13.97
N GLU A 55 -31.17 2.88 -13.34
CA GLU A 55 -31.06 4.05 -12.46
C GLU A 55 -30.17 3.78 -11.24
N LEU A 56 -30.34 2.64 -10.57
CA LEU A 56 -29.49 2.24 -9.45
C LEU A 56 -28.01 2.14 -9.86
N TYR A 57 -27.73 1.53 -11.02
CA TYR A 57 -26.36 1.44 -11.53
C TYR A 57 -25.78 2.79 -11.91
N VAL A 58 -26.57 3.68 -12.52
CA VAL A 58 -26.11 5.05 -12.84
C VAL A 58 -25.70 5.79 -11.57
N VAL A 59 -26.48 5.68 -10.49
CA VAL A 59 -26.15 6.29 -9.20
C VAL A 59 -24.85 5.72 -8.63
N GLU A 60 -24.71 4.40 -8.58
CA GLU A 60 -23.49 3.76 -8.05
C GLU A 60 -22.26 4.09 -8.91
N ILE A 61 -22.37 4.11 -10.25
CA ILE A 61 -21.26 4.47 -11.13
C ILE A 61 -20.82 5.93 -10.92
N ARG A 62 -21.77 6.86 -10.75
CA ARG A 62 -21.44 8.27 -10.45
C ARG A 62 -20.76 8.39 -9.09
N ARG A 63 -21.19 7.62 -8.10
CA ARG A 63 -20.54 7.54 -6.79
C ARG A 63 -19.11 7.01 -6.91
N ILE A 64 -18.90 5.91 -7.62
CA ILE A 64 -17.55 5.35 -7.87
C ILE A 64 -16.66 6.38 -8.56
N TYR A 65 -17.19 7.12 -9.56
CA TYR A 65 -16.43 8.19 -10.22
C TYR A 65 -16.00 9.28 -9.24
N ASN A 66 -16.93 9.74 -8.39
CA ASN A 66 -16.63 10.75 -7.37
C ASN A 66 -15.62 10.23 -6.34
N ASP A 67 -15.74 8.98 -5.90
CA ASP A 67 -14.79 8.34 -4.97
C ASP A 67 -13.39 8.32 -5.59
N VAL A 68 -13.25 7.91 -6.85
CA VAL A 68 -11.97 7.91 -7.59
C VAL A 68 -11.43 9.33 -7.76
N LYS A 69 -12.28 10.33 -7.99
CA LYS A 69 -11.85 11.73 -8.02
C LYS A 69 -11.41 12.25 -6.66
N MET A 70 -12.04 11.81 -5.58
CA MET A 70 -11.67 12.16 -4.20
C MET A 70 -10.44 11.41 -3.71
N MET A 71 -10.06 10.29 -4.33
CA MET A 71 -8.76 9.64 -4.07
C MET A 71 -7.59 10.57 -4.36
N ARG A 72 -7.75 11.63 -5.16
CA ARG A 72 -6.91 12.84 -5.09
C ARG A 72 -7.63 13.86 -4.22
N GLY A 73 -7.31 13.90 -2.94
CA GLY A 73 -7.79 14.94 -2.04
C GLY A 73 -7.44 16.34 -2.56
N ARG A 74 -8.22 17.34 -2.12
CA ARG A 74 -7.77 18.74 -2.14
C ARG A 74 -6.37 18.74 -1.49
N TYR A 75 -5.36 19.35 -2.11
CA TYR A 75 -3.96 19.42 -1.63
C TYR A 75 -3.02 18.23 -1.95
N GLY A 76 -3.32 17.38 -2.94
CA GLY A 76 -2.34 16.36 -3.40
C GLY A 76 -2.23 15.13 -2.50
N VAL A 77 -3.11 15.01 -1.50
CA VAL A 77 -3.19 13.85 -0.61
C VAL A 77 -3.95 12.72 -1.30
N ARG A 78 -3.29 11.58 -1.50
CA ARG A 78 -3.91 10.38 -2.03
C ARG A 78 -4.51 9.53 -0.93
N THR A 79 -5.75 9.09 -1.11
CA THR A 79 -6.44 8.28 -0.08
C THR A 79 -6.84 6.94 -0.67
N TYR A 80 -6.44 5.85 -0.01
CA TYR A 80 -6.72 4.48 -0.43
C TYR A 80 -7.39 3.71 0.69
N ASP A 81 -8.39 2.89 0.35
CA ASP A 81 -8.98 1.96 1.31
C ASP A 81 -8.06 0.75 1.52
N ILE A 82 -7.82 0.37 2.77
CA ILE A 82 -6.97 -0.77 3.12
C ILE A 82 -7.52 -2.06 2.48
N SER A 83 -8.83 -2.26 2.45
CA SER A 83 -9.46 -3.44 1.85
C SER A 83 -9.19 -3.51 0.34
N LEU A 84 -9.20 -2.36 -0.35
CA LEU A 84 -8.87 -2.31 -1.77
C LEU A 84 -7.42 -2.72 -2.02
N ILE A 85 -6.49 -2.21 -1.19
CA ILE A 85 -5.07 -2.55 -1.28
C ILE A 85 -4.85 -4.04 -1.02
N LEU A 86 -5.42 -4.57 0.06
CA LEU A 86 -5.28 -5.98 0.44
C LEU A 86 -5.91 -6.94 -0.58
N ASN A 87 -7.06 -6.58 -1.16
CA ASN A 87 -7.68 -7.38 -2.22
C ASN A 87 -6.84 -7.45 -3.49
N LYS A 88 -6.04 -6.41 -3.76
CA LYS A 88 -5.17 -6.35 -4.94
C LYS A 88 -3.82 -7.01 -4.71
N ALA A 89 -3.34 -7.02 -3.47
CA ALA A 89 -2.04 -7.56 -3.08
C ALA A 89 -2.03 -9.10 -3.05
N ARG A 90 -0.98 -9.70 -3.61
CA ARG A 90 -0.67 -11.13 -3.49
C ARG A 90 0.21 -11.38 -2.28
N LEU A 91 -0.40 -11.39 -1.10
CA LEU A 91 0.31 -11.61 0.16
C LEU A 91 0.93 -13.02 0.23
N LYS A 92 2.21 -13.09 0.59
CA LYS A 92 2.96 -14.34 0.78
C LYS A 92 2.92 -14.86 2.21
N ALA A 93 2.65 -13.99 3.18
CA ALA A 93 2.41 -14.31 4.58
C ALA A 93 1.51 -13.24 5.22
N ALA A 94 0.86 -13.60 6.34
CA ALA A 94 0.17 -12.62 7.17
C ALA A 94 1.18 -11.70 7.85
N MET A 95 0.90 -10.40 7.86
CA MET A 95 1.74 -9.40 8.51
C MET A 95 0.90 -8.24 9.06
N PRO A 96 1.38 -7.52 10.09
CA PRO A 96 0.80 -6.25 10.51
C PRO A 96 0.83 -5.24 9.35
N ILE A 97 -0.22 -4.45 9.13
CA ILE A 97 -0.27 -3.47 8.02
C ILE A 97 0.47 -2.17 8.35
N ASP A 98 0.48 -1.82 9.64
CA ASP A 98 1.17 -0.66 10.21
C ASP A 98 2.67 -0.67 9.94
N ILE A 99 3.29 -1.85 9.83
CA ILE A 99 4.72 -1.95 9.46
C ILE A 99 5.06 -1.27 8.12
N VAL A 100 4.13 -1.28 7.15
CA VAL A 100 4.36 -0.65 5.86
C VAL A 100 4.33 0.87 6.01
N ILE A 101 3.52 1.38 6.94
CA ILE A 101 3.46 2.80 7.30
C ILE A 101 4.76 3.21 8.01
N ASP A 102 5.22 2.40 8.98
CA ASP A 102 6.49 2.63 9.67
C ASP A 102 7.65 2.70 8.66
N ALA A 103 7.70 1.78 7.70
CA ALA A 103 8.70 1.79 6.63
C ALA A 103 8.58 3.04 5.74
N MET A 104 7.36 3.45 5.38
CA MET A 104 7.13 4.67 4.61
C MET A 104 7.63 5.91 5.36
N HIS A 105 7.36 6.02 6.66
CA HIS A 105 7.86 7.11 7.49
C HIS A 105 9.38 7.17 7.51
N ILE A 106 10.05 6.03 7.69
CA ILE A 106 11.53 5.94 7.64
C ILE A 106 12.07 6.32 6.26
N MET A 107 11.31 6.08 5.19
CA MET A 107 11.64 6.52 3.84
C MET A 107 11.37 8.02 3.60
N GLY A 108 10.84 8.74 4.59
CA GLY A 108 10.48 10.16 4.49
C GLY A 108 9.14 10.42 3.81
N ILE A 109 8.32 9.39 3.59
CA ILE A 109 6.99 9.50 2.97
C ILE A 109 5.99 9.90 4.05
N ASN A 110 5.27 11.00 3.82
CA ASN A 110 4.22 11.44 4.71
C ASN A 110 2.94 10.63 4.49
N VAL A 111 2.63 9.74 5.43
CA VAL A 111 1.49 8.83 5.40
C VAL A 111 0.77 8.77 6.75
N ASP A 112 -0.56 8.70 6.75
CA ASP A 112 -1.40 8.58 7.93
C ASP A 112 -2.43 7.44 7.74
N ILE A 113 -2.74 6.68 8.81
CA ILE A 113 -3.91 5.79 8.84
C ILE A 113 -5.07 6.51 9.53
N GLU A 114 -6.20 6.63 8.85
CA GLU A 114 -7.46 7.12 9.40
C GLU A 114 -8.55 6.05 9.24
N GLY A 115 -8.80 5.28 10.30
CA GLY A 115 -9.75 4.17 10.27
C GLY A 115 -9.33 3.07 9.28
N SER A 116 -10.15 2.81 8.27
CA SER A 116 -9.86 1.81 7.22
C SER A 116 -9.11 2.38 6.01
N LYS A 117 -8.54 3.60 6.12
CA LYS A 117 -7.94 4.32 5.00
C LYS A 117 -6.50 4.70 5.27
N ILE A 118 -5.68 4.64 4.23
CA ILE A 118 -4.31 5.16 4.21
C ILE A 118 -4.31 6.46 3.40
N ARG A 119 -3.81 7.54 4.00
CA ARG A 119 -3.66 8.86 3.38
C ARG A 119 -2.19 9.13 3.14
N ILE A 120 -1.79 9.31 1.89
CA ILE A 120 -0.40 9.54 1.49
C ILE A 120 -0.32 10.93 0.89
N ARG A 121 0.52 11.82 1.43
CA ARG A 121 0.68 13.20 0.92
C ARG A 121 1.69 13.31 -0.22
N ASP A 122 2.30 12.19 -0.60
CA ASP A 122 3.25 12.06 -1.69
C ASP A 122 2.60 11.51 -2.98
N SER A 123 3.39 11.43 -4.04
CA SER A 123 3.04 11.00 -5.39
C SER A 123 2.82 9.50 -5.58
N LEU A 124 2.96 8.68 -4.52
CA LEU A 124 2.82 7.22 -4.56
C LEU A 124 1.44 6.76 -5.07
N GLY A 125 1.45 5.93 -6.11
CA GLY A 125 0.26 5.28 -6.66
C GLY A 125 -0.24 4.12 -5.81
N LEU A 126 -1.48 3.71 -6.05
CA LEU A 126 -2.05 2.50 -5.45
C LEU A 126 -1.16 1.28 -5.72
N ASP A 127 -0.66 1.14 -6.95
CA ASP A 127 0.20 0.02 -7.33
C ASP A 127 1.56 0.03 -6.64
N ASP A 128 2.09 1.22 -6.31
CA ASP A 128 3.32 1.31 -5.52
C ASP A 128 3.07 0.77 -4.11
N VAL A 129 1.99 1.21 -3.45
CA VAL A 129 1.61 0.75 -2.11
C VAL A 129 1.38 -0.76 -2.10
N VAL A 130 0.68 -1.30 -3.10
CA VAL A 130 0.46 -2.75 -3.24
C VAL A 130 1.79 -3.49 -3.35
N ARG A 131 2.73 -3.02 -4.19
CA ARG A 131 4.06 -3.63 -4.31
C ARG A 131 4.86 -3.59 -3.01
N MET A 132 4.77 -2.50 -2.26
CA MET A 132 5.43 -2.38 -0.96
C MET A 132 4.90 -3.44 0.02
N ILE A 133 3.58 -3.61 0.06
CA ILE A 133 2.91 -4.63 0.88
C ILE A 133 3.29 -6.04 0.47
N GLU A 134 3.29 -6.35 -0.83
CA GLU A 134 3.69 -7.67 -1.31
C GLU A 134 5.13 -8.00 -0.93
N LYS A 135 6.07 -7.06 -1.14
CA LYS A 135 7.48 -7.23 -0.77
C LYS A 135 7.67 -7.39 0.74
N MET A 136 6.92 -6.64 1.55
CA MET A 136 6.99 -6.78 3.00
C MET A 136 6.44 -8.15 3.46
N SER A 137 5.38 -8.64 2.83
CA SER A 137 4.81 -9.97 3.13
C SER A 137 5.76 -11.11 2.77
N GLU A 138 6.60 -10.91 1.75
CA GLU A 138 7.68 -11.84 1.40
C GLU A 138 8.76 -11.90 2.48
N LEU A 139 9.20 -10.76 2.99
CA LEU A 139 10.17 -10.72 4.08
C LEU A 139 9.65 -11.43 5.33
N TYR A 140 8.35 -11.29 5.62
CA TYR A 140 7.70 -12.01 6.72
C TYR A 140 7.70 -13.52 6.50
N ARG A 141 7.37 -13.96 5.29
CA ARG A 141 7.40 -15.38 4.92
C ARG A 141 8.80 -15.95 5.16
N ASP A 142 9.84 -15.24 4.73
CA ASP A 142 11.22 -15.70 4.81
C ASP A 142 11.73 -15.78 6.26
N MET A 143 11.05 -15.11 7.20
CA MET A 143 11.32 -15.18 8.65
C MET A 143 10.36 -16.11 9.41
N LEU A 144 9.41 -16.80 8.76
CA LEU A 144 8.38 -17.58 9.46
C LEU A 144 8.98 -18.60 10.43
N ASP A 145 9.94 -19.40 9.95
CA ASP A 145 10.56 -20.51 10.70
C ASP A 145 11.81 -20.09 11.48
N MET A 146 12.07 -18.78 11.59
CA MET A 146 13.20 -18.26 12.36
C MET A 146 12.76 -17.97 13.81
N ASP A 147 13.64 -18.31 14.77
CA ASP A 147 13.48 -18.02 16.20
C ASP A 147 13.66 -16.51 16.47
N ILE A 148 12.66 -15.74 16.09
CA ILE A 148 12.64 -14.28 16.18
C ILE A 148 11.27 -13.86 16.71
N SER A 149 11.25 -13.01 17.74
CA SER A 149 10.03 -12.42 18.26
C SER A 149 9.30 -11.57 17.21
N ALA A 150 7.99 -11.43 17.34
CA ALA A 150 7.18 -10.64 16.40
C ALA A 150 7.68 -9.20 16.24
N GLN A 151 8.11 -8.56 17.34
CA GLN A 151 8.60 -7.19 17.32
C GLN A 151 9.97 -7.07 16.63
N ALA A 152 10.88 -8.03 16.85
CA ALA A 152 12.15 -8.05 16.13
C ALA A 152 11.94 -8.31 14.63
N LYS A 153 11.01 -9.19 14.24
CA LYS A 153 10.63 -9.41 12.82
C LYS A 153 10.19 -8.10 12.16
N ARG A 154 9.45 -7.23 12.85
CA ARG A 154 9.05 -5.92 12.31
C ARG A 154 10.26 -5.06 11.96
N VAL A 155 11.19 -4.87 12.90
CA VAL A 155 12.39 -4.03 12.69
C VAL A 155 13.30 -4.61 11.61
N ILE A 156 13.51 -5.93 11.60
CA ILE A 156 14.31 -6.61 10.58
C ILE A 156 13.68 -6.44 9.18
N ALA A 157 12.37 -6.64 9.05
CA ALA A 157 11.66 -6.48 7.78
C ALA A 157 11.74 -5.03 7.27
N ILE A 158 11.52 -4.04 8.14
CA ILE A 158 11.65 -2.62 7.75
C ILE A 158 13.07 -2.33 7.28
N TYR A 159 14.08 -2.77 8.03
CA TYR A 159 15.48 -2.53 7.69
C TYR A 159 15.86 -3.16 6.34
N SER A 160 15.51 -4.44 6.15
CA SER A 160 15.73 -5.17 4.90
C SER A 160 14.99 -4.53 3.73
N PHE A 161 13.75 -4.09 3.95
CA PHE A 161 12.94 -3.44 2.93
C PHE A 161 13.56 -2.11 2.45
N VAL A 162 14.00 -1.26 3.39
CA VAL A 162 14.52 0.09 3.12
C VAL A 162 15.94 0.05 2.56
N THR A 163 16.80 -0.85 3.05
CA THR A 163 18.19 -0.97 2.60
C THR A 163 18.36 -1.89 1.40
N GLY A 164 17.39 -2.78 1.15
CA GLY A 164 17.49 -3.83 0.13
C GLY A 164 18.42 -4.97 0.50
N LYS A 165 18.95 -5.00 1.73
CA LYS A 165 19.83 -6.07 2.23
C LYS A 165 19.05 -7.36 2.50
N PRO A 166 19.66 -8.54 2.31
CA PRO A 166 19.10 -9.82 2.74
C PRO A 166 18.84 -9.87 4.25
N ILE A 167 17.80 -10.62 4.67
CA ILE A 167 17.40 -10.76 6.09
C ILE A 167 18.57 -11.17 6.99
N LYS A 168 19.43 -12.10 6.54
CA LYS A 168 20.58 -12.56 7.33
C LYS A 168 21.58 -11.44 7.62
N ASP A 169 21.88 -10.63 6.62
CA ASP A 169 22.80 -9.50 6.77
C ASP A 169 22.17 -8.43 7.67
N CYS A 170 20.87 -8.17 7.51
CA CYS A 170 20.11 -7.30 8.40
C CYS A 170 20.16 -7.76 9.87
N ILE A 171 20.02 -9.06 10.14
CA ILE A 171 20.11 -9.60 11.50
C ILE A 171 21.49 -9.33 12.10
N ILE A 172 22.56 -9.56 11.34
CA ILE A 172 23.94 -9.30 11.80
C ILE A 172 24.15 -7.82 12.11
N ASP A 173 23.74 -6.93 11.20
CA ASP A 173 23.85 -5.48 11.40
C ASP A 173 23.09 -5.03 12.65
N LEU A 174 21.84 -5.48 12.81
CA LEU A 174 20.99 -5.08 13.92
C LEU A 174 21.48 -5.64 15.27
N LEU A 175 22.14 -6.79 15.28
CA LEU A 175 22.86 -7.32 16.46
C LEU A 175 24.07 -6.43 16.80
N ASN A 176 24.87 -6.06 15.80
CA ASN A 176 26.06 -5.21 15.99
C ASN A 176 25.71 -3.80 16.48
N HIS A 177 24.52 -3.31 16.13
CA HIS A 177 24.00 -2.02 16.59
C HIS A 177 23.10 -2.13 17.83
N GLU A 178 22.99 -3.33 18.43
CA GLU A 178 22.23 -3.60 19.64
C GLU A 178 20.72 -3.27 19.53
N LEU A 179 20.15 -3.24 18.32
CA LEU A 179 18.70 -3.09 18.12
C LEU A 179 17.94 -4.38 18.42
N ILE A 180 18.59 -5.53 18.16
CA ILE A 180 18.10 -6.85 18.56
C ILE A 180 19.15 -7.56 19.41
N THR A 181 18.71 -8.52 20.21
CA THR A 181 19.57 -9.33 21.08
C THR A 181 18.97 -10.72 21.29
N LYS A 182 19.76 -11.65 21.87
CA LYS A 182 19.28 -12.96 22.29
C LYS A 182 18.50 -12.86 23.60
N TYR A 183 17.44 -13.64 23.72
CA TYR A 183 16.65 -13.72 24.94
C TYR A 183 17.28 -14.71 25.92
N GLY A 184 17.99 -14.19 26.93
CA GLY A 184 18.72 -15.00 27.90
C GLY A 184 19.75 -15.91 27.22
N ASP A 185 19.71 -17.20 27.54
CA ASP A 185 20.60 -18.22 26.95
C ASP A 185 20.00 -18.91 25.71
N SER A 186 18.86 -18.42 25.19
CA SER A 186 18.21 -19.01 24.01
C SER A 186 18.68 -18.38 22.70
N GLU A 187 18.44 -19.07 21.57
CA GLU A 187 18.66 -18.51 20.22
C GLU A 187 17.55 -17.55 19.78
N LEU A 188 16.52 -17.33 20.60
CA LEU A 188 15.41 -16.43 20.28
C LEU A 188 15.89 -14.98 20.22
N LEU A 189 15.73 -14.35 19.05
CA LEU A 189 16.04 -12.95 18.84
C LEU A 189 14.87 -12.04 19.24
N VAL A 190 15.13 -11.07 20.09
CA VAL A 190 14.18 -10.08 20.61
C VAL A 190 14.65 -8.66 20.35
N LEU A 191 13.75 -7.68 20.39
CA LEU A 191 14.18 -6.28 20.43
C LEU A 191 14.87 -5.99 21.76
N SER A 192 15.92 -5.19 21.71
CA SER A 192 16.65 -4.74 22.91
C SER A 192 15.92 -3.61 23.65
N MET A 193 14.93 -2.99 23.02
CA MET A 193 14.14 -1.87 23.54
C MET A 193 12.70 -1.96 23.04
N ASP A 194 11.80 -1.08 23.52
CA ASP A 194 10.46 -1.02 22.97
C ASP A 194 10.46 -0.57 21.49
N TYR A 195 9.36 -0.87 20.81
CA TYR A 195 9.26 -0.75 19.36
C TYR A 195 9.47 0.68 18.86
N ASP A 196 8.89 1.68 19.54
CA ASP A 196 8.96 3.07 19.11
C ASP A 196 10.40 3.61 19.19
N HIS A 197 11.11 3.31 20.29
CA HIS A 197 12.53 3.65 20.40
C HIS A 197 13.39 2.88 19.39
N ALA A 198 13.06 1.63 19.10
CA ALA A 198 13.77 0.85 18.09
C ALA A 198 13.60 1.46 16.68
N LEU A 199 12.42 1.98 16.33
CA LEU A 199 12.20 2.67 15.05
C LEU A 199 13.03 3.95 14.93
N LEU A 200 13.13 4.75 15.99
CA LEU A 200 13.97 5.95 16.00
C LEU A 200 15.45 5.60 15.77
N ARG A 201 15.97 4.62 16.51
CA ARG A 201 17.34 4.12 16.35
C ARG A 201 17.58 3.53 14.97
N LEU A 202 16.59 2.83 14.42
CA LEU A 202 16.66 2.25 13.08
C LEU A 202 16.75 3.35 12.01
N GLN A 203 15.96 4.42 12.14
CA GLN A 203 16.02 5.56 11.24
C GLN A 203 17.41 6.22 11.29
N GLU A 204 17.97 6.47 12.48
CA GLU A 204 19.32 7.03 12.62
C GLU A 204 20.38 6.13 11.94
N LEU A 205 20.27 4.82 12.11
CA LEU A 205 21.17 3.86 11.47
C LEU A 205 21.11 3.98 9.94
N ILE A 206 19.91 3.96 9.36
CA ILE A 206 19.69 4.08 7.92
C ILE A 206 20.21 5.43 7.38
N GLU A 207 20.01 6.51 8.12
CA GLU A 207 20.50 7.84 7.74
C GLU A 207 22.03 7.92 7.72
N ARG A 208 22.70 7.24 8.67
CA ARG A 208 24.17 7.12 8.69
C ARG A 208 24.69 6.32 7.50
N GLU A 209 24.04 5.21 7.14
CA GLU A 209 24.46 4.41 5.98
C GLU A 209 24.30 5.17 4.65
N ARG A 210 23.27 6.04 4.55
CA ARG A 210 23.04 6.89 3.36
C ARG A 210 24.03 8.04 3.22
N LYS A 211 24.68 8.45 4.32
CA LYS A 211 25.73 9.46 4.35
C LYS A 211 27.06 8.78 4.65
N PRO A 212 27.66 8.04 3.71
CA PRO A 212 29.02 7.57 3.93
C PRO A 212 29.89 8.80 4.20
N ASN A 213 30.65 8.76 5.29
CA ASN A 213 31.48 9.86 5.77
C ASN A 213 32.10 10.63 4.61
N LYS A 214 31.78 11.92 4.52
CA LYS A 214 32.66 12.89 3.86
C LYS A 214 33.83 13.14 4.81
N ASP A 215 34.72 12.17 4.92
CA ASP A 215 36.05 12.35 5.49
C ASP A 215 37.08 12.17 4.36
#